data_AF-A0A2G6HM23-F1
#
_entry.id   AF-A0A2G6HM23-F1
#
_cell.length_a   1.000
_cell.length_b   1.000
_cell.length_c   1.000
_cell.angle_alpha   90.00
_cell.angle_beta   90.00
_cell.angle_gamma   90.00
#
_symmetry.space_group_name_H-M   'P 1'
#
loop_
_entity.id
_entity.type
_entity.pdbx_description
1 polymer ?
#
loop_
_entity_poly.entity_id
_entity_poly.type
_entity_poly.pdbx_seq_one_letter_code
_entity_poly.pdbx_strand_id
1 'polypeptide(L)'
;MASKQQTNSSHPLPQLLCAALLCCFIATGSQAGSVKYSYSEAGRLTEVSLDDSGNIAYSYDKTGNRLSLVTTSSGSSSNSTTIWEDGEDGNTLGWDIYDNDPPGAAIAIVHDDEAASQVVEFTGAAMQNGYRLRQADGTDFNETEHKILQWSVKYSENFVIYIAVQTTLGFRYLYYTTAETSNLGDGSTIHHGLGRSAADGSWHTFTRDLSYDLKDAQPDNELLSVQAFLIRGSGRIDNISLHSSLPDDLDSD
;
A
#
# COMPACT_ATOMS: atom_id res chain seq x y z
N MET A 1 -31.04 -7.42 -67.26
CA MET A 1 -29.87 -8.30 -67.44
C MET A 1 -29.08 -8.31 -66.14
N ALA A 2 -28.49 -9.44 -65.77
CA ALA A 2 -27.68 -9.58 -64.57
C ALA A 2 -26.18 -9.46 -64.88
N SER A 3 -25.39 -8.95 -63.93
CA SER A 3 -24.06 -9.41 -63.49
C SER A 3 -23.55 -8.40 -62.43
N LYS A 4 -23.09 -8.70 -61.21
CA LYS A 4 -21.99 -9.59 -60.77
C LYS A 4 -20.67 -9.28 -61.51
N GLN A 5 -19.45 -9.27 -60.94
CA GLN A 5 -18.87 -9.37 -59.58
C GLN A 5 -17.44 -8.72 -59.73
N GLN A 6 -16.55 -8.48 -58.75
CA GLN A 6 -16.31 -8.91 -57.36
C GLN A 6 -15.36 -7.85 -56.69
N THR A 7 -15.41 -7.58 -55.38
CA THR A 7 -14.41 -7.94 -54.32
C THR A 7 -12.91 -7.67 -54.62
N ASN A 8 -12.04 -7.32 -53.66
CA ASN A 8 -12.04 -7.81 -52.27
C ASN A 8 -11.15 -7.00 -51.28
N SER A 9 -11.47 -7.11 -49.98
CA SER A 9 -10.57 -7.07 -48.78
C SER A 9 -9.61 -5.88 -48.56
N SER A 10 -9.28 -5.41 -47.34
CA SER A 10 -9.43 -5.89 -45.94
C SER A 10 -9.13 -4.70 -44.98
N HIS A 11 -9.47 -4.66 -43.69
CA HIS A 11 -10.43 -5.35 -42.80
C HIS A 11 -10.80 -4.34 -41.68
N PRO A 12 -11.98 -4.40 -41.05
CA PRO A 12 -12.42 -3.42 -40.06
C PRO A 12 -11.92 -3.68 -38.64
N LEU A 13 -11.94 -2.63 -37.81
CA LEU A 13 -11.76 -2.70 -36.35
C LEU A 13 -12.85 -3.59 -35.71
N PRO A 14 -12.51 -4.44 -34.72
CA PRO A 14 -13.49 -5.31 -34.07
C PRO A 14 -14.31 -4.54 -33.03
N GLN A 15 -15.56 -4.24 -33.35
CA GLN A 15 -16.62 -4.16 -32.34
C GLN A 15 -17.06 -5.58 -31.97
N LEU A 16 -16.90 -5.97 -30.69
CA LEU A 16 -17.76 -6.97 -30.05
C LEU A 16 -18.59 -6.19 -29.00
N LEU A 17 -19.90 -5.98 -29.17
CA LEU A 17 -21.02 -6.95 -29.21
C LEU A 17 -21.45 -7.40 -27.80
N CYS A 18 -22.17 -6.52 -27.08
CA CYS A 18 -23.10 -6.95 -26.03
C CYS A 18 -24.42 -7.36 -26.69
N ALA A 19 -24.73 -8.66 -26.67
CA ALA A 19 -25.99 -9.18 -27.19
C ALA A 19 -27.11 -9.00 -26.15
N ALA A 20 -28.25 -8.45 -26.59
CA ALA A 20 -29.47 -8.48 -25.80
C ALA A 20 -30.13 -9.86 -25.92
N LEU A 21 -30.43 -10.51 -24.79
CA LEU A 21 -31.30 -11.69 -24.75
C LEU A 21 -32.45 -11.46 -23.76
N LEU A 22 -33.65 -11.30 -24.29
CA LEU A 22 -34.87 -11.18 -23.49
C LEU A 22 -35.40 -12.58 -23.14
N CYS A 23 -35.09 -13.07 -21.95
CA CYS A 23 -35.75 -14.24 -21.36
C CYS A 23 -36.47 -13.83 -20.09
N CYS A 24 -37.81 -13.91 -20.11
CA CYS A 24 -38.63 -13.71 -18.92
C CYS A 24 -38.54 -14.94 -18.02
N PHE A 25 -37.83 -14.83 -16.90
CA PHE A 25 -37.91 -15.75 -15.78
C PHE A 25 -38.11 -14.93 -14.50
N ILE A 26 -39.16 -15.25 -13.74
CA ILE A 26 -39.40 -14.61 -12.44
C ILE A 26 -38.43 -15.25 -11.45
N ALA A 27 -37.31 -14.58 -11.20
CA ALA A 27 -36.37 -14.87 -10.13
C ALA A 27 -36.11 -13.58 -9.36
N THR A 28 -36.18 -13.65 -8.03
CA THR A 28 -35.95 -12.51 -7.13
C THR A 28 -34.47 -12.11 -7.17
N GLY A 29 -34.15 -11.12 -8.01
CA GLY A 29 -32.81 -10.57 -8.12
C GLY A 29 -32.57 -9.45 -7.11
N SER A 30 -31.49 -9.57 -6.33
CA SER A 30 -30.84 -8.41 -5.71
C SER A 30 -30.58 -7.36 -6.77
N GLN A 31 -30.70 -6.07 -6.43
CA GLN A 31 -30.16 -5.04 -7.31
C GLN A 31 -28.66 -5.29 -7.47
N ALA A 32 -28.18 -5.24 -8.71
CA ALA A 32 -26.75 -5.29 -9.00
C ALA A 32 -26.22 -3.87 -8.90
N GLY A 33 -25.34 -3.65 -7.93
CA GLY A 33 -24.84 -2.32 -7.63
C GLY A 33 -24.06 -1.67 -8.77
N SER A 34 -24.23 -0.37 -8.96
CA SER A 34 -23.62 0.36 -10.07
C SER A 34 -22.35 1.07 -9.63
N VAL A 35 -21.19 0.50 -9.96
CA VAL A 35 -19.88 1.12 -9.72
C VAL A 35 -19.60 2.22 -10.75
N LYS A 36 -19.16 3.40 -10.30
CA LYS A 36 -18.69 4.50 -11.17
C LYS A 36 -17.27 4.89 -10.81
N TYR A 37 -16.50 5.33 -11.80
CA TYR A 37 -15.10 5.75 -11.65
C TYR A 37 -14.93 7.21 -12.09
N SER A 38 -14.29 8.04 -11.27
CA SER A 38 -13.91 9.42 -11.62
C SER A 38 -12.39 9.51 -11.78
N TYR A 39 -11.91 10.36 -12.70
CA TYR A 39 -10.48 10.53 -12.99
C TYR A 39 -10.09 12.01 -13.06
N SER A 40 -8.87 12.30 -12.62
CA SER A 40 -8.19 13.60 -12.79
C SER A 40 -7.81 13.88 -14.25
N GLU A 41 -7.46 15.13 -14.57
CA GLU A 41 -6.95 15.54 -15.89
C GLU A 41 -5.66 14.77 -16.30
N ALA A 42 -4.91 14.26 -15.34
CA ALA A 42 -3.73 13.41 -15.56
C ALA A 42 -4.07 11.91 -15.80
N GLY A 43 -5.35 11.56 -15.91
CA GLY A 43 -5.83 10.17 -16.12
C GLY A 43 -5.77 9.28 -14.88
N ARG A 44 -5.49 9.85 -13.70
CA ARG A 44 -5.40 9.09 -12.43
C ARG A 44 -6.76 9.01 -11.74
N LEU A 45 -7.10 7.84 -11.19
CA LEU A 45 -8.38 7.56 -10.53
C LEU A 45 -8.56 8.41 -9.26
N THR A 46 -9.59 9.25 -9.21
CA THR A 46 -9.88 10.15 -8.07
C THR A 46 -11.06 9.69 -7.21
N GLU A 47 -11.94 8.83 -7.74
CA GLU A 47 -13.12 8.36 -7.01
C GLU A 47 -13.59 7.00 -7.54
N VAL A 48 -14.12 6.15 -6.66
CA VAL A 48 -15.00 5.02 -6.97
C VAL A 48 -16.29 5.21 -6.17
N SER A 49 -17.40 5.46 -6.86
CA SER A 49 -18.72 5.52 -6.21
C SER A 49 -19.35 4.12 -6.23
N LEU A 50 -19.63 3.59 -5.04
CA LEU A 50 -20.38 2.38 -4.80
C LEU A 50 -21.79 2.77 -4.30
N ASP A 51 -22.83 2.16 -4.84
CA ASP A 51 -24.20 2.36 -4.34
C ASP A 51 -24.38 1.76 -2.94
N ASP A 52 -25.28 2.38 -2.16
CA ASP A 52 -25.69 2.03 -0.79
C ASP A 52 -24.56 1.80 0.26
N SER A 53 -23.29 1.95 -0.14
CA SER A 53 -22.10 1.47 0.58
C SER A 53 -21.05 2.57 0.81
N GLY A 54 -21.28 3.78 0.30
CA GLY A 54 -20.39 4.93 0.43
C GLY A 54 -19.50 5.18 -0.80
N ASN A 55 -18.88 6.36 -0.84
CA ASN A 55 -17.92 6.71 -1.88
C ASN A 55 -16.49 6.43 -1.40
N ILE A 56 -15.65 6.01 -2.33
CA ILE A 56 -14.21 5.93 -2.18
C ILE A 56 -13.60 7.11 -2.91
N ALA A 57 -12.82 7.95 -2.23
CA ALA A 57 -12.06 9.05 -2.83
C ALA A 57 -10.55 8.80 -2.70
N TYR A 58 -9.77 9.33 -3.64
CA TYR A 58 -8.32 9.18 -3.66
C TYR A 58 -7.61 10.53 -3.75
N SER A 59 -6.70 10.78 -2.81
CA SER A 59 -5.79 11.93 -2.84
C SER A 59 -4.41 11.54 -3.41
N TYR A 60 -3.64 12.52 -3.87
CA TYR A 60 -2.31 12.34 -4.47
C TYR A 60 -1.33 13.39 -3.92
N ASP A 61 -0.07 13.02 -3.73
CA ASP A 61 0.98 13.98 -3.42
C ASP A 61 1.41 14.78 -4.67
N LYS A 62 2.29 15.78 -4.47
CA LYS A 62 2.77 16.66 -5.55
C LYS A 62 3.64 15.95 -6.59
N THR A 63 4.26 14.83 -6.22
CA THR A 63 5.04 13.94 -7.10
C THR A 63 4.12 12.99 -7.89
N GLY A 64 2.92 12.74 -7.38
CA GLY A 64 1.91 11.89 -7.98
C GLY A 64 1.82 10.48 -7.42
N ASN A 65 2.48 10.20 -6.30
CA ASN A 65 2.19 8.99 -5.53
C ASN A 65 0.80 9.17 -4.92
N ARG A 66 0.02 8.09 -4.83
CA ARG A 66 -1.34 8.16 -4.29
C ARG A 66 -1.33 8.00 -2.77
N LEU A 67 -2.02 8.90 -2.08
CA LEU A 67 -1.91 9.09 -0.63
C LEU A 67 -2.97 8.36 0.21
N SER A 68 -4.18 8.11 -0.30
CA SER A 68 -5.25 7.54 0.54
C SER A 68 -6.36 6.80 -0.22
N LEU A 69 -7.22 6.09 0.54
CA LEU A 69 -8.53 5.52 0.19
C LEU A 69 -9.56 5.99 1.24
N VAL A 70 -10.40 6.97 0.90
CA VAL A 70 -11.55 7.33 1.75
C VAL A 70 -12.61 6.21 1.67
N THR A 71 -13.43 6.02 2.71
CA THR A 71 -14.66 5.21 2.60
C THR A 71 -15.72 5.76 3.56
N THR A 72 -16.77 6.38 3.02
CA THR A 72 -17.87 6.96 3.82
C THR A 72 -18.80 5.90 4.42
N SER A 73 -18.28 5.16 5.40
CA SER A 73 -19.05 4.22 6.21
C SER A 73 -19.93 4.99 7.20
N SER A 74 -21.27 4.90 7.08
CA SER A 74 -22.20 5.58 8.00
C SER A 74 -22.32 4.93 9.40
N GLY A 75 -21.26 4.26 9.86
CA GLY A 75 -21.15 3.69 11.20
C GLY A 75 -19.94 4.26 11.90
N SER A 76 -20.11 4.70 13.15
CA SER A 76 -19.02 5.22 13.98
C SER A 76 -18.02 4.11 14.34
N SER A 77 -17.08 3.82 13.44
CA SER A 77 -15.82 3.16 13.80
C SER A 77 -15.05 4.10 14.73
N SER A 78 -14.71 3.61 15.92
CA SER A 78 -13.72 4.29 16.76
C SER A 78 -12.36 4.13 16.11
N ASN A 79 -11.84 5.20 15.51
CA ASN A 79 -10.50 5.23 14.91
C ASN A 79 -9.48 4.79 15.98
N SER A 80 -8.89 3.62 15.78
CA SER A 80 -7.99 2.94 16.73
C SER A 80 -6.60 2.79 16.11
N THR A 81 -5.57 2.78 16.96
CA THR A 81 -4.17 2.78 16.54
C THR A 81 -3.36 1.85 17.42
N THR A 82 -2.57 0.99 16.80
CA THR A 82 -1.50 0.21 17.44
C THR A 82 -0.18 0.87 17.06
N ILE A 83 0.55 1.39 18.06
CA ILE A 83 1.94 1.83 17.89
C ILE A 83 2.84 0.61 18.02
N TRP A 84 3.70 0.38 17.03
CA TRP A 84 4.65 -0.73 17.00
C TRP A 84 6.09 -0.30 17.31
N GLU A 85 6.43 0.94 16.99
CA GLU A 85 7.73 1.55 17.30
C GLU A 85 7.62 3.09 17.28
N ASP A 86 8.11 3.73 18.34
CA ASP A 86 8.22 5.20 18.50
C ASP A 86 9.54 5.64 19.17
N GLY A 87 10.47 4.71 19.44
CA GLY A 87 11.77 4.96 20.08
C GLY A 87 11.74 5.36 21.55
N GLU A 88 10.60 5.80 22.09
CA GLU A 88 10.50 6.47 23.39
C GLU A 88 10.63 5.51 24.58
N ASP A 89 10.49 4.20 24.37
CA ASP A 89 10.77 3.18 25.38
C ASP A 89 12.28 2.93 25.60
N GLY A 90 13.13 3.57 24.78
CA GLY A 90 14.59 3.60 24.92
C GLY A 90 15.30 2.27 24.63
N ASN A 91 14.65 1.30 24.01
CA ASN A 91 15.25 0.01 23.69
C ASN A 91 14.91 -0.51 22.28
N THR A 92 15.46 -1.66 21.90
CA THR A 92 15.32 -2.24 20.54
C THR A 92 14.61 -3.59 20.56
N LEU A 93 13.77 -3.85 21.57
CA LEU A 93 12.99 -5.09 21.63
C LEU A 93 12.03 -5.17 20.44
N GLY A 94 11.82 -6.39 19.93
CA GLY A 94 11.06 -6.61 18.71
C GLY A 94 11.87 -6.44 17.43
N TRP A 95 12.99 -5.70 17.45
CA TRP A 95 13.91 -5.64 16.31
C TRP A 95 14.88 -6.81 16.27
N ASP A 96 15.09 -7.36 15.07
CA ASP A 96 16.17 -8.29 14.75
C ASP A 96 16.87 -7.95 13.43
N ILE A 97 18.18 -8.22 13.37
CA ILE A 97 18.97 -8.12 12.14
C ILE A 97 18.86 -9.47 11.43
N TYR A 98 17.93 -9.59 10.48
CA TYR A 98 17.72 -10.83 9.74
C TYR A 98 18.76 -11.05 8.63
N ASP A 99 19.46 -9.99 8.21
CA ASP A 99 20.54 -10.07 7.22
C ASP A 99 21.73 -9.17 7.63
N ASN A 100 22.83 -9.80 8.03
CA ASN A 100 24.08 -9.19 8.48
C ASN A 100 25.25 -9.61 7.57
N ASP A 101 25.01 -9.82 6.27
CA ASP A 101 26.07 -10.00 5.26
C ASP A 101 26.07 -8.80 4.29
N PRO A 102 27.15 -7.99 4.23
CA PRO A 102 28.39 -8.09 4.98
C PRO A 102 28.21 -7.76 6.48
N PRO A 103 29.10 -8.27 7.36
CA PRO A 103 29.01 -8.08 8.79
C PRO A 103 29.30 -6.63 9.19
N GLY A 104 28.52 -6.14 10.15
CA GLY A 104 28.67 -4.79 10.71
C GLY A 104 27.35 -4.06 10.91
N ALA A 105 26.22 -4.69 10.61
CA ALA A 105 24.92 -4.13 10.87
C ALA A 105 24.69 -3.93 12.38
N ALA A 106 24.09 -2.80 12.77
CA ALA A 106 23.67 -2.51 14.13
C ALA A 106 22.35 -1.73 14.16
N ILE A 107 21.67 -1.83 15.30
CA ILE A 107 20.43 -1.11 15.64
C ILE A 107 20.69 -0.36 16.94
N ALA A 108 20.28 0.90 17.03
CA ALA A 108 20.39 1.71 18.23
C ALA A 108 19.17 2.63 18.38
N ILE A 109 18.84 3.01 19.61
CA ILE A 109 17.98 4.17 19.86
C ILE A 109 18.87 5.40 20.02
N VAL A 110 18.55 6.47 19.31
CA VAL A 110 19.30 7.74 19.32
C VAL A 110 18.34 8.92 19.40
N HIS A 111 18.78 10.03 19.99
CA HIS A 111 18.04 11.29 19.88
C HIS A 111 18.28 11.93 18.51
N ASP A 112 17.21 12.34 17.81
CA ASP A 112 17.29 13.16 16.60
C ASP A 112 16.76 14.56 16.90
N ASP A 113 17.64 15.57 16.88
CA ASP A 113 17.29 16.96 17.21
C ASP A 113 16.24 17.59 16.26
N GLU A 114 16.07 17.05 15.04
CA GLU A 114 15.12 17.55 14.03
C GLU A 114 13.72 16.99 14.25
N ALA A 115 13.61 15.70 14.61
CA ALA A 115 12.37 15.10 15.11
C ALA A 115 12.03 15.54 16.54
N ALA A 116 13.03 15.96 17.32
CA ALA A 116 12.96 16.19 18.77
C ALA A 116 12.49 14.94 19.57
N SER A 117 12.78 13.74 19.06
CA SER A 117 12.33 12.43 19.57
C SER A 117 13.51 11.50 19.83
N GLN A 118 13.32 10.40 20.56
CA GLN A 118 14.11 9.18 20.33
C GLN A 118 13.66 8.55 19.01
N VAL A 119 14.60 7.95 18.27
CA VAL A 119 14.32 7.26 17.00
C VAL A 119 15.19 6.03 16.86
N VAL A 120 14.77 5.07 16.05
CA VAL A 120 15.57 3.88 15.72
C VAL A 120 16.56 4.23 14.61
N GLU A 121 17.85 4.01 14.85
CA GLU A 121 18.92 4.16 13.87
C GLU A 121 19.46 2.80 13.43
N PHE A 122 19.55 2.60 12.12
CA PHE A 122 20.19 1.47 11.47
C PHE A 122 21.51 1.89 10.83
N THR A 123 22.57 1.15 11.13
CA THR A 123 23.87 1.30 10.46
C THR A 123 24.32 -0.04 9.88
N GLY A 124 25.01 0.00 8.74
CA GLY A 124 25.42 -1.19 7.99
C GLY A 124 25.94 -0.85 6.58
N ALA A 125 25.98 -1.84 5.70
CA ALA A 125 26.36 -1.73 4.29
C ALA A 125 25.14 -1.48 3.38
N ALA A 126 24.40 -0.42 3.71
CA ALA A 126 23.21 -0.01 2.98
C ALA A 126 22.17 -1.14 2.81
N MET A 127 21.55 -1.24 1.63
CA MET A 127 20.54 -2.26 1.30
C MET A 127 21.01 -3.73 1.39
N GLN A 128 22.31 -3.98 1.56
CA GLN A 128 22.83 -5.35 1.76
C GLN A 128 22.42 -5.89 3.13
N ASN A 129 22.34 -5.04 4.16
CA ASN A 129 21.82 -5.45 5.46
C ASN A 129 20.30 -5.27 5.57
N GLY A 130 19.69 -6.05 6.45
CA GLY A 130 18.25 -6.12 6.64
C GLY A 130 17.84 -6.26 8.10
N TYR A 131 16.85 -5.46 8.48
CA TYR A 131 16.31 -5.31 9.82
C TYR A 131 14.82 -5.61 9.80
N ARG A 132 14.28 -6.18 10.88
CA ARG A 132 12.88 -6.58 10.99
C ARG A 132 12.34 -6.25 12.37
N LEU A 133 11.17 -5.62 12.41
CA LEU A 133 10.36 -5.41 13.60
C LEU A 133 9.25 -6.48 13.66
N ARG A 134 9.11 -7.06 14.84
CA ARG A 134 8.14 -8.07 15.26
C ARG A 134 7.77 -7.84 16.73
N GLN A 135 6.96 -8.70 17.33
CA GLN A 135 6.71 -8.63 18.78
C GLN A 135 8.02 -8.83 19.57
N ALA A 136 8.08 -8.30 20.79
CA ALA A 136 9.26 -8.36 21.66
C ALA A 136 9.74 -9.79 22.00
N ASP A 137 8.86 -10.79 21.90
CA ASP A 137 9.20 -12.21 22.07
C ASP A 137 9.73 -12.90 20.78
N GLY A 138 9.80 -12.15 19.67
CA GLY A 138 10.22 -12.63 18.37
C GLY A 138 9.12 -13.33 17.55
N THR A 139 7.84 -13.21 17.93
CA THR A 139 6.70 -13.68 17.13
C THR A 139 6.18 -12.58 16.18
N ASP A 140 5.53 -12.99 15.10
CA ASP A 140 4.90 -12.07 14.14
C ASP A 140 3.76 -11.26 14.80
N PHE A 141 3.46 -10.06 14.29
CA PHE A 141 2.39 -9.18 14.77
C PHE A 141 1.02 -9.89 14.77
N ASN A 142 0.68 -10.60 13.69
CA ASN A 142 -0.65 -11.21 13.45
C ASN A 142 -1.81 -10.20 13.57
N GLU A 143 -1.59 -8.95 13.17
CA GLU A 143 -2.57 -7.85 13.25
C GLU A 143 -3.64 -8.01 12.15
N THR A 144 -4.90 -8.15 12.55
CA THR A 144 -6.04 -8.43 11.64
C THR A 144 -7.00 -7.25 11.46
N GLU A 145 -6.99 -6.30 12.38
CA GLU A 145 -7.96 -5.20 12.48
C GLU A 145 -7.42 -3.90 11.89
N HIS A 146 -6.13 -3.62 12.10
CA HIS A 146 -5.47 -2.38 11.67
C HIS A 146 -4.68 -2.60 10.36
N LYS A 147 -5.04 -1.88 9.30
CA LYS A 147 -4.55 -2.12 7.92
C LYS A 147 -4.03 -0.88 7.20
N ILE A 148 -4.14 0.28 7.83
CA ILE A 148 -3.51 1.52 7.38
C ILE A 148 -2.16 1.63 8.09
N LEU A 149 -1.07 1.49 7.36
CA LEU A 149 0.29 1.58 7.90
C LEU A 149 0.80 3.02 7.77
N GLN A 150 1.32 3.56 8.87
CA GLN A 150 2.08 4.80 8.89
C GLN A 150 3.51 4.54 9.38
N TRP A 151 4.48 5.27 8.84
CA TRP A 151 5.86 5.31 9.33
C TRP A 151 6.56 6.61 8.92
N SER A 152 7.56 7.03 9.70
CA SER A 152 8.46 8.14 9.37
C SER A 152 9.88 7.63 9.11
N VAL A 153 10.54 8.09 8.05
CA VAL A 153 11.93 7.72 7.71
C VAL A 153 12.79 8.94 7.39
N LYS A 154 14.08 8.86 7.72
CA LYS A 154 15.14 9.79 7.32
C LYS A 154 16.33 9.03 6.78
N TYR A 155 16.44 9.00 5.45
CA TYR A 155 17.44 8.26 4.71
C TYR A 155 18.13 9.18 3.71
N SER A 156 19.45 8.99 3.50
CA SER A 156 20.24 9.68 2.46
C SER A 156 20.72 8.71 1.37
N GLU A 157 20.13 7.53 1.32
CA GLU A 157 20.40 6.45 0.38
C GLU A 157 19.13 5.67 0.08
N ASN A 158 19.12 4.90 -1.01
CA ASN A 158 17.99 4.05 -1.33
C ASN A 158 17.77 3.00 -0.23
N PHE A 159 16.51 2.83 0.15
CA PHE A 159 16.05 1.79 1.07
C PHE A 159 14.95 0.96 0.43
N VAL A 160 14.62 -0.16 1.07
CA VAL A 160 13.42 -0.95 0.74
C VAL A 160 12.72 -1.34 2.03
N ILE A 161 11.45 -0.97 2.15
CA ILE A 161 10.56 -1.46 3.20
C ILE A 161 9.78 -2.65 2.64
N TYR A 162 9.65 -3.72 3.41
CA TYR A 162 8.79 -4.86 3.10
C TYR A 162 7.79 -5.05 4.24
N ILE A 163 6.52 -5.12 3.89
CA ILE A 163 5.43 -5.45 4.81
C ILE A 163 5.01 -6.87 4.52
N ALA A 164 5.29 -7.76 5.46
CA ALA A 164 4.89 -9.15 5.40
C ALA A 164 3.39 -9.24 5.70
N VAL A 165 2.59 -9.75 4.77
CA VAL A 165 1.13 -9.87 4.93
C VAL A 165 0.64 -11.25 4.54
N GLN A 166 -0.36 -11.74 5.27
CA GLN A 166 -1.13 -12.92 4.89
C GLN A 166 -2.34 -12.48 4.07
N THR A 167 -2.58 -13.15 2.94
CA THR A 167 -3.72 -12.87 2.05
C THR A 167 -4.52 -14.13 1.76
N THR A 168 -5.71 -13.99 1.16
CA THR A 168 -6.52 -15.13 0.69
C THR A 168 -5.81 -16.00 -0.34
N LEU A 169 -4.86 -15.43 -1.10
CA LEU A 169 -4.02 -16.14 -2.07
C LEU A 169 -2.61 -16.47 -1.52
N GLY A 170 -2.48 -16.58 -0.19
CA GLY A 170 -1.23 -16.93 0.49
C GLY A 170 -0.41 -15.72 0.95
N PHE A 171 0.84 -15.95 1.33
CA PHE A 171 1.73 -14.90 1.79
C PHE A 171 2.09 -13.88 0.68
N ARG A 172 2.23 -12.60 1.03
CA ARG A 172 2.78 -11.54 0.18
C ARG A 172 3.77 -10.67 0.95
N TYR A 173 4.73 -10.12 0.22
CA TYR A 173 5.39 -8.86 0.59
C TYR A 173 4.81 -7.73 -0.25
N LEU A 174 4.17 -6.74 0.39
CA LEU A 174 4.04 -5.41 -0.18
C LEU A 174 5.36 -4.71 0.07
N TYR A 175 6.03 -4.17 -0.95
CA TYR A 175 7.34 -3.56 -0.79
C TYR A 175 7.46 -2.19 -1.45
N TYR A 176 8.08 -1.28 -0.71
CA TYR A 176 8.12 0.15 -0.98
C TYR A 176 9.57 0.59 -1.20
N THR A 177 9.83 1.31 -2.29
CA THR A 177 11.18 1.79 -2.65
C THR A 177 11.16 3.27 -3.04
N THR A 178 12.35 3.88 -3.13
CA THR A 178 12.58 5.25 -3.61
C THR A 178 12.32 5.44 -5.13
N ALA A 179 11.67 4.49 -5.80
CA ALA A 179 11.27 4.61 -7.20
C ALA A 179 10.09 5.59 -7.38
N GLU A 180 10.10 6.34 -8.49
CA GLU A 180 9.01 7.25 -8.90
C GLU A 180 7.72 6.52 -9.34
N THR A 181 7.78 5.21 -9.54
CA THR A 181 6.68 4.43 -10.13
C THR A 181 6.56 3.06 -9.49
N SER A 182 5.34 2.69 -9.13
CA SER A 182 4.97 1.31 -8.79
C SER A 182 5.22 0.39 -9.99
N ASN A 183 5.76 -0.80 -9.74
CA ASN A 183 5.88 -1.87 -10.74
C ASN A 183 4.85 -2.99 -10.51
N LEU A 184 4.15 -2.95 -9.36
CA LEU A 184 3.16 -3.93 -8.91
C LEU A 184 3.73 -5.37 -8.92
N GLY A 185 2.89 -6.39 -9.12
CA GLY A 185 3.32 -7.79 -9.22
C GLY A 185 2.17 -8.79 -9.10
N ASP A 186 2.21 -9.87 -9.89
CA ASP A 186 1.27 -10.99 -9.86
C ASP A 186 1.70 -12.13 -8.92
N GLY A 187 2.99 -12.18 -8.56
CA GLY A 187 3.58 -13.17 -7.66
C GLY A 187 3.43 -12.86 -6.16
N SER A 188 4.40 -13.32 -5.37
CA SER A 188 4.45 -13.14 -3.92
C SER A 188 5.00 -11.79 -3.45
N THR A 189 5.40 -10.91 -4.37
CA THR A 189 5.99 -9.60 -4.10
C THR A 189 5.30 -8.54 -4.95
N ILE A 190 4.84 -7.44 -4.34
CA ILE A 190 4.11 -6.37 -5.01
C ILE A 190 4.82 -5.03 -4.76
N HIS A 191 5.25 -4.36 -5.83
CA HIS A 191 6.07 -3.14 -5.75
C HIS A 191 5.29 -1.84 -5.81
N HIS A 192 5.49 -0.97 -4.82
CA HIS A 192 5.04 0.42 -4.82
C HIS A 192 6.22 1.40 -4.75
N GLY A 193 6.13 2.49 -5.52
CA GLY A 193 7.09 3.60 -5.47
C GLY A 193 6.69 4.66 -4.44
N LEU A 194 7.67 5.21 -3.72
CA LEU A 194 7.53 6.35 -2.80
C LEU A 194 8.04 7.68 -3.38
N GLY A 195 8.64 7.67 -4.57
CA GLY A 195 9.37 8.80 -5.15
C GLY A 195 10.81 8.92 -4.66
N ARG A 196 11.69 9.58 -5.44
CA ARG A 196 13.12 9.69 -5.11
C ARG A 196 13.40 10.63 -3.94
N SER A 197 12.50 11.56 -3.64
CA SER A 197 12.61 12.46 -2.49
C SER A 197 12.59 11.71 -1.15
N ALA A 198 12.04 10.50 -1.11
CA ALA A 198 12.00 9.67 0.11
C ALA A 198 13.38 9.41 0.74
N ALA A 199 14.48 9.59 -0.02
CA ALA A 199 15.85 9.44 0.44
C ALA A 199 16.72 10.71 0.22
N ASP A 200 16.13 11.89 0.35
CA ASP A 200 16.84 13.19 0.21
C ASP A 200 17.60 13.65 1.46
N GLY A 201 17.53 12.90 2.56
CA GLY A 201 18.17 13.20 3.85
C GLY A 201 17.29 13.93 4.86
N SER A 202 16.09 14.36 4.49
CA SER A 202 15.08 14.90 5.40
C SER A 202 14.14 13.80 5.94
N TRP A 203 13.38 14.12 6.99
CA TRP A 203 12.29 13.28 7.47
C TRP A 203 11.10 13.29 6.50
N HIS A 204 10.57 12.11 6.17
CA HIS A 204 9.34 11.91 5.40
C HIS A 204 8.44 10.91 6.12
N THR A 205 7.17 11.27 6.30
CA THR A 205 6.12 10.36 6.81
C THR A 205 5.28 9.83 5.65
N PHE A 206 5.05 8.53 5.64
CA PHE A 206 4.22 7.85 4.64
C PHE A 206 3.07 7.12 5.33
N THR A 207 1.88 7.23 4.73
CA THR A 207 0.68 6.50 5.15
C THR A 207 0.17 5.69 3.96
N ARG A 208 -0.06 4.39 4.15
CA ARG A 208 -0.48 3.43 3.10
C ARG A 208 -1.66 2.59 3.58
N ASP A 209 -2.69 2.49 2.75
CA ASP A 209 -3.67 1.40 2.88
C ASP A 209 -3.10 0.12 2.26
N LEU A 210 -2.76 -0.85 3.12
CA LEU A 210 -2.18 -2.12 2.68
C LEU A 210 -3.20 -3.01 1.93
N SER A 211 -4.50 -2.84 2.23
CA SER A 211 -5.57 -3.57 1.54
C SER A 211 -5.75 -3.04 0.12
N TYR A 212 -5.67 -1.71 -0.04
CA TYR A 212 -5.65 -1.11 -1.36
C TYR A 212 -4.38 -1.49 -2.14
N ASP A 213 -3.20 -1.32 -1.55
CA ASP A 213 -1.92 -1.58 -2.22
C ASP A 213 -1.82 -3.03 -2.74
N LEU A 214 -2.40 -3.98 -2.00
CA LEU A 214 -2.61 -5.35 -2.48
C LEU A 214 -3.50 -5.41 -3.74
N LYS A 215 -4.66 -4.74 -3.71
CA LYS A 215 -5.68 -4.79 -4.78
C LYS A 215 -5.31 -4.02 -6.05
N ASP A 216 -4.44 -3.02 -5.96
CA ASP A 216 -3.89 -2.30 -7.12
C ASP A 216 -3.16 -3.28 -8.08
N ALA A 217 -2.52 -4.30 -7.51
CA ALA A 217 -1.82 -5.36 -8.24
C ALA A 217 -2.66 -6.64 -8.41
N GLN A 218 -3.46 -7.01 -7.39
CA GLN A 218 -4.18 -8.28 -7.32
C GLN A 218 -5.63 -8.05 -6.87
N PRO A 219 -6.54 -7.60 -7.77
CA PRO A 219 -7.88 -7.12 -7.40
C PRO A 219 -8.76 -8.13 -6.65
N ASP A 220 -8.62 -9.42 -6.96
CA ASP A 220 -9.37 -10.52 -6.34
C ASP A 220 -8.71 -11.07 -5.05
N ASN A 221 -7.66 -10.41 -4.54
CA ASN A 221 -6.95 -10.83 -3.34
C ASN A 221 -7.29 -9.94 -2.14
N GLU A 222 -7.51 -10.56 -0.97
CA GLU A 222 -7.90 -9.87 0.26
C GLU A 222 -6.80 -9.98 1.32
N LEU A 223 -6.49 -8.86 1.98
CA LEU A 223 -5.53 -8.81 3.08
C LEU A 223 -6.17 -9.33 4.36
N LEU A 224 -5.61 -10.41 4.90
CA LEU A 224 -6.10 -11.07 6.11
C LEU A 224 -5.42 -10.51 7.37
N SER A 225 -4.08 -10.42 7.35
CA SER A 225 -3.31 -9.89 8.49
C SER A 225 -1.95 -9.31 8.08
N VAL A 226 -1.44 -8.39 8.90
CA VAL A 226 -0.06 -7.89 8.85
C VAL A 226 0.80 -8.71 9.83
N GLN A 227 1.95 -9.18 9.36
CA GLN A 227 2.81 -10.13 10.06
C GLN A 227 4.09 -9.50 10.61
N ALA A 228 4.75 -8.63 9.83
CA ALA A 228 6.00 -7.98 10.24
C ALA A 228 6.29 -6.76 9.36
N PHE A 229 7.02 -5.81 9.93
CA PHE A 229 7.66 -4.71 9.19
C PHE A 229 9.15 -5.04 9.01
N LEU A 230 9.68 -4.90 7.80
CA LEU A 230 11.10 -5.11 7.51
C LEU A 230 11.65 -3.94 6.70
N ILE A 231 12.93 -3.64 6.87
CA ILE A 231 13.64 -2.59 6.12
C ILE A 231 15.05 -3.05 5.74
N ARG A 232 15.52 -2.60 4.58
CA ARG A 232 16.91 -2.69 4.10
C ARG A 232 17.45 -1.30 3.82
N GLY A 233 18.67 -1.02 4.23
CA GLY A 233 19.29 0.32 4.17
C GLY A 233 19.72 0.84 5.54
N SER A 234 20.61 1.82 5.56
CA SER A 234 21.09 2.54 6.76
C SER A 234 20.51 3.96 6.81
N GLY A 235 19.97 4.33 7.97
CA GLY A 235 19.20 5.56 8.16
C GLY A 235 18.40 5.50 9.47
N ARG A 236 17.41 6.39 9.62
CA ARG A 236 16.55 6.45 10.81
C ARG A 236 15.09 6.17 10.47
N ILE A 237 14.39 5.50 11.38
CA ILE A 237 12.95 5.24 11.31
C ILE A 237 12.31 5.58 12.66
N ASP A 238 11.05 5.98 12.61
CA ASP A 238 10.25 6.36 13.77
C ASP A 238 8.74 6.25 13.45
N ASN A 239 7.88 6.34 14.46
CA ASN A 239 6.42 6.40 14.37
C ASN A 239 5.79 5.30 13.48
N ILE A 240 6.20 4.04 13.67
CA ILE A 240 5.60 2.90 12.98
C ILE A 240 4.30 2.53 13.67
N SER A 241 3.17 2.75 13.00
CA SER A 241 1.84 2.48 13.54
C SER A 241 0.91 1.84 12.51
N LEU A 242 -0.04 1.04 13.00
CA LEU A 242 -1.16 0.53 12.22
C LEU A 242 -2.47 1.11 12.76
N HIS A 243 -3.29 1.66 11.86
CA HIS A 243 -4.58 2.27 12.16
C HIS A 243 -5.73 1.45 11.53
N SER A 244 -6.92 1.47 12.15
CA SER A 244 -8.12 0.78 11.66
C SER A 244 -8.86 1.55 10.56
N SER A 245 -8.53 2.83 10.41
CA SER A 245 -9.02 3.77 9.40
C SER A 245 -7.89 4.73 9.02
N LEU A 246 -8.11 5.60 8.04
CA LEU A 246 -7.19 6.73 7.83
C LEU A 246 -7.24 7.69 9.03
N PRO A 247 -6.14 8.39 9.34
CA PRO A 247 -6.14 9.55 10.23
C PRO A 247 -7.10 10.65 9.73
N ASP A 248 -7.76 11.34 10.66
CA ASP A 248 -8.78 12.37 10.39
C ASP A 248 -8.27 13.56 9.52
N ASP A 249 -6.96 13.80 9.46
CA ASP A 249 -6.35 14.84 8.60
C ASP A 249 -6.05 14.36 7.16
N LEU A 250 -6.20 13.05 6.91
CA LEU A 250 -6.09 12.39 5.60
C LEU A 250 -7.44 11.81 5.12
N ASP A 251 -8.46 11.83 5.96
CA ASP A 251 -9.86 11.56 5.62
C ASP A 251 -10.55 12.87 5.22
N SER A 252 -11.00 12.97 3.96
CA SER A 252 -11.69 14.18 3.47
C SER A 252 -13.18 14.13 3.80
N ASP A 253 -13.67 15.12 4.52
CA ASP A 253 -15.04 15.27 5.03
C ASP A 253 -16.13 15.51 3.95
#